data_AF-D4CNE7-F1
#
_entry.id   AF-D4CNE7-F1
#
_cell.length_a   1.000
_cell.length_b   1.000
_cell.length_c   1.000
_cell.angle_alpha   90.00
_cell.angle_beta   90.00
_cell.angle_gamma   90.00
#
_symmetry.space_group_name_H-M   'P 1'
#
loop_
_entity.id
_entity.type
_entity.pdbx_description
1 polymer ?
#
loop_
_entity_poly.entity_id
_entity_poly.type
_entity_poly.pdbx_seq_one_letter_code
_entity_poly.pdbx_strand_id
1 'polypeptide(L)'
;MMKGKLTFYCRMLHVSRQAFYKYLQRKDRPWKYQKLADAMQDILKEDECNDTYGRSRMRDALLQKKPKDVDIPSERTVYRVMEEIGISHRPKRKPNGITKA
;
A
#
# COMPACT_ATOMS: atom_id res chain seq x y z
N MET A 1 -2.70 -5.72 -35.15
CA MET A 1 -1.28 -5.58 -35.55
C MET A 1 -0.44 -5.13 -34.34
N MET A 2 0.29 -6.03 -33.65
CA MET A 2 1.13 -5.67 -32.48
C MET A 2 2.45 -6.43 -32.38
N LYS A 3 2.87 -7.18 -33.41
CA LYS A 3 4.10 -7.99 -33.34
C LYS A 3 5.38 -7.12 -33.29
N GLY A 4 5.41 -5.98 -33.99
CA GLY A 4 6.58 -5.07 -34.02
C GLY A 4 6.82 -4.32 -32.70
N LYS A 5 5.76 -3.77 -32.10
CA LYS A 5 5.85 -3.02 -30.83
C LYS A 5 6.33 -3.90 -29.67
N LEU A 6 5.88 -5.16 -29.62
CA LEU A 6 6.26 -6.09 -28.56
C LEU A 6 7.76 -6.42 -28.57
N THR A 7 8.33 -6.71 -29.75
CA THR A 7 9.76 -7.01 -29.90
C THR A 7 10.63 -5.82 -29.51
N PHE A 8 10.18 -4.60 -29.83
CA PHE A 8 10.83 -3.37 -29.40
C PHE A 8 10.91 -3.25 -27.88
N TYR A 9 9.78 -3.42 -27.17
CA TYR A 9 9.78 -3.37 -25.70
C TYR A 9 10.62 -4.49 -25.06
N CYS A 10 10.59 -5.71 -25.61
CA CYS A 10 11.40 -6.81 -25.11
C CYS A 10 12.92 -6.50 -25.22
N ARG A 11 13.36 -5.89 -26.32
CA ARG A 11 14.76 -5.46 -26.50
C ARG A 11 15.12 -4.31 -25.56
N MET A 12 14.26 -3.29 -25.48
CA MET A 12 14.48 -2.12 -24.62
C MET A 12 14.54 -2.46 -23.13
N LEU A 13 13.71 -3.41 -22.68
CA LEU A 13 13.69 -3.86 -21.28
C LEU A 13 14.63 -5.04 -21.00
N HIS A 14 15.36 -5.53 -22.01
CA HIS A 14 16.23 -6.70 -21.92
C HIS A 14 15.55 -7.96 -21.34
N VAL A 15 14.30 -8.22 -21.74
CA VAL A 15 13.52 -9.38 -21.29
C VAL A 15 13.12 -10.28 -22.46
N SER A 16 12.97 -11.57 -22.18
CA SER A 16 12.42 -12.49 -23.18
C SER A 16 10.93 -12.19 -23.43
N ARG A 17 10.46 -12.54 -24.64
CA ARG A 17 9.04 -12.40 -25.00
C ARG A 17 8.12 -13.13 -24.02
N GLN A 18 8.53 -14.31 -23.55
CA GLN A 18 7.79 -15.09 -22.54
C GLN A 18 7.73 -14.36 -21.18
N ALA A 19 8.85 -13.80 -20.72
CA ALA A 19 8.89 -13.03 -19.48
C ALA A 19 7.98 -11.80 -19.56
N PHE A 20 7.99 -11.09 -20.70
CA PHE A 20 7.11 -9.94 -20.92
C PHE A 20 5.62 -10.31 -20.88
N TYR A 21 5.21 -11.43 -21.50
CA TYR A 21 3.83 -11.90 -21.39
C TYR A 21 3.45 -12.31 -19.97
N LYS A 22 4.35 -12.97 -19.23
CA LYS A 22 4.12 -13.29 -17.80
C LYS A 22 3.95 -12.02 -16.97
N TYR A 23 4.71 -10.97 -17.26
CA TYR A 23 4.53 -9.66 -16.64
C TYR A 23 3.17 -9.06 -16.96
N LEU A 24 2.78 -8.99 -18.25
CA LEU A 24 1.48 -8.46 -18.65
C LEU A 24 0.30 -9.19 -17.97
N GLN A 25 0.36 -10.51 -17.88
CA GLN A 25 -0.67 -11.31 -17.18
C GLN A 25 -0.75 -11.06 -15.67
N ARG A 26 0.30 -10.49 -15.07
CA ARG A 26 0.38 -10.20 -13.63
C ARG A 26 0.19 -8.72 -13.32
N LYS A 27 0.46 -7.83 -14.28
CA LYS A 27 0.45 -6.37 -14.11
C LYS A 27 -0.89 -5.86 -13.60
N ASP A 28 -1.99 -6.35 -14.18
CA ASP A 28 -3.33 -5.86 -13.86
C ASP A 28 -4.00 -6.67 -12.73
N ARG A 29 -3.25 -7.54 -12.04
CA ARG A 29 -3.80 -8.27 -10.90
C ARG A 29 -3.94 -7.33 -9.71
N PRO A 30 -5.06 -7.38 -8.98
CA PRO A 30 -5.22 -6.59 -7.77
C PRO A 30 -4.12 -6.96 -6.77
N TRP A 31 -3.57 -5.94 -6.13
CA TRP A 31 -2.59 -6.14 -5.08
C TRP A 31 -3.19 -6.97 -3.95
N LYS A 32 -2.39 -7.87 -3.35
CA LYS A 32 -2.85 -8.80 -2.29
C LYS A 32 -3.56 -8.07 -1.16
N TYR A 33 -3.10 -6.87 -0.81
CA TYR A 33 -3.61 -6.08 0.30
C TYR A 33 -4.57 -4.98 -0.14
N GLN A 34 -5.08 -5.00 -1.38
CA GLN A 34 -5.97 -3.95 -1.89
C GLN A 34 -7.20 -3.76 -1.00
N LYS A 35 -7.93 -4.84 -0.67
CA LYS A 35 -9.10 -4.77 0.21
C LYS A 35 -8.77 -4.23 1.61
N LEU A 36 -7.59 -4.55 2.12
CA LEU A 36 -7.12 -4.07 3.42
C LEU A 36 -6.78 -2.57 3.35
N ALA A 37 -6.12 -2.13 2.27
CA ALA A 37 -5.84 -0.73 2.01
C ALA A 37 -7.12 0.10 1.87
N ASP A 38 -8.11 -0.42 1.15
CA ASP A 38 -9.41 0.23 0.99
C ASP A 38 -10.09 0.39 2.35
N ALA A 39 -10.11 -0.67 3.18
CA ALA A 39 -10.65 -0.61 4.54
C ALA A 39 -9.91 0.40 5.45
N MET A 40 -8.58 0.50 5.34
CA MET A 40 -7.81 1.51 6.07
C MET A 40 -8.16 2.93 5.62
N GLN A 41 -8.34 3.15 4.31
CA GLN A 41 -8.76 4.45 3.79
C GLN A 41 -10.17 4.83 4.25
N ASP A 42 -11.09 3.87 4.33
CA ASP A 42 -12.42 4.11 4.86
C ASP A 42 -12.38 4.55 6.32
N ILE A 43 -11.54 3.91 7.15
CA ILE A 43 -11.32 4.32 8.55
C ILE A 43 -10.75 5.75 8.61
N LEU A 44 -9.79 6.10 7.74
CA LEU A 44 -9.24 7.45 7.71
C LEU A 44 -10.27 8.52 7.31
N LYS A 45 -11.27 8.16 6.51
CA LYS A 45 -12.32 9.09 6.07
C LYS A 45 -13.44 9.27 7.09
N GLU A 46 -13.53 8.40 8.09
CA GLU A 46 -14.56 8.49 9.13
C GLU A 46 -14.40 9.71 10.03
N ASP A 47 -13.16 10.12 10.30
CA ASP A 47 -12.85 11.26 11.16
C ASP A 47 -11.54 11.93 10.71
N GLU A 48 -11.51 13.27 10.72
CA GLU A 48 -10.34 14.06 10.35
C GLU A 48 -9.11 13.74 11.21
N CYS A 49 -9.30 13.40 12.49
CA CYS A 49 -8.21 13.09 13.44
C CYS A 49 -7.58 11.70 13.23
N ASN A 50 -8.20 10.85 12.40
CA ASN A 50 -7.68 9.52 12.11
C ASN A 50 -6.41 9.57 11.25
N ASP A 51 -6.11 10.70 10.63
CA ASP A 51 -4.86 10.97 9.90
C ASP A 51 -3.60 10.73 10.76
N THR A 52 -3.71 10.88 12.08
CA THR A 52 -2.63 10.63 13.05
C THR A 52 -2.47 9.17 13.45
N TYR A 53 -3.27 8.26 12.91
CA TYR A 53 -3.26 6.87 13.34
C TYR A 53 -1.93 6.21 13.01
N GLY A 54 -1.29 5.68 14.06
CA GLY A 54 -0.17 4.77 13.93
C GLY A 54 -0.65 3.33 13.67
N ARG A 55 0.30 2.42 13.41
CA ARG A 55 0.01 1.01 13.11
C ARG A 55 -0.88 0.31 14.14
N SER A 56 -0.70 0.58 15.43
CA SER A 56 -1.47 -0.06 16.50
C SER A 56 -2.91 0.44 16.51
N ARG A 57 -3.12 1.77 16.51
CA ARG A 57 -4.46 2.38 16.42
C ARG A 57 -5.22 1.94 15.16
N MET A 58 -4.54 1.89 14.02
CA MET A 58 -5.14 1.40 12.77
C MET A 58 -5.55 -0.08 12.87
N ARG A 59 -4.70 -0.93 13.45
CA ARG A 59 -5.03 -2.34 13.66
C ARG A 59 -6.22 -2.52 14.60
N ASP A 60 -6.29 -1.75 15.67
CA ASP A 60 -7.40 -1.82 16.63
C ASP A 60 -8.71 -1.36 15.98
N ALA A 61 -8.68 -0.28 15.18
CA ALA A 61 -9.84 0.18 14.42
C ALA A 61 -10.31 -0.89 13.40
N LEU A 62 -9.39 -1.57 12.72
CA LEU A 62 -9.72 -2.69 11.84
C LEU A 62 -10.39 -3.84 12.61
N LEU A 63 -9.89 -4.18 13.80
CA LEU A 63 -10.47 -5.23 14.66
C LEU A 63 -11.85 -4.87 15.19
N GLN A 64 -12.12 -3.59 15.43
CA GLN A 64 -13.43 -3.10 15.85
C GLN A 64 -14.43 -3.12 14.69
N LYS A 65 -14.03 -2.62 13.52
CA LYS A 65 -14.91 -2.52 12.34
C LYS A 65 -15.20 -3.86 11.68
N LYS A 66 -14.26 -4.82 11.77
CA LYS A 66 -14.31 -6.15 11.14
C LYS A 66 -14.80 -6.10 9.68
N PRO A 67 -14.04 -5.46 8.77
CA PRO A 67 -14.41 -5.36 7.37
C PRO A 67 -14.68 -6.74 6.75
N LYS A 68 -15.75 -6.83 5.94
CA LYS A 68 -16.16 -8.08 5.28
C LYS A 68 -15.03 -8.58 4.37
N ASP A 69 -14.74 -9.87 4.43
CA ASP A 69 -13.76 -10.56 3.59
C ASP A 69 -12.30 -10.05 3.70
N VAL A 70 -11.94 -9.43 4.82
CA VAL A 70 -10.57 -9.00 5.11
C VAL A 70 -10.07 -9.67 6.39
N ASP A 71 -9.11 -10.58 6.24
CA ASP A 71 -8.36 -11.11 7.38
C ASP A 71 -7.41 -10.03 7.91
N ILE A 72 -7.48 -9.77 9.22
CA ILE A 72 -6.74 -8.66 9.85
C ILE A 72 -5.36 -9.16 10.25
N PRO A 73 -4.28 -8.66 9.61
CA PRO A 73 -2.96 -9.20 9.83
C PRO A 73 -2.30 -8.61 11.09
N SER A 74 -1.04 -8.99 11.34
CA SER A 74 -0.23 -8.41 12.41
C SER A 74 0.05 -6.92 12.19
N GLU A 75 0.38 -6.20 13.27
CA GLU A 75 0.73 -4.77 13.21
C GLU A 75 1.84 -4.46 12.20
N ARG A 76 2.81 -5.37 12.05
CA ARG A 76 3.92 -5.18 11.11
C ARG A 76 3.43 -5.18 9.66
N THR A 77 2.45 -6.02 9.35
CA THR A 77 1.84 -6.06 8.02
C THR A 77 0.97 -4.82 7.80
N VAL A 78 0.18 -4.43 8.81
CA VAL A 78 -0.58 -3.17 8.79
C VAL A 78 0.34 -2.00 8.49
N TYR A 79 1.45 -1.87 9.21
CA TYR A 79 2.45 -0.83 8.99
C TYR A 79 3.01 -0.80 7.56
N ARG A 80 3.35 -1.97 6.98
CA ARG A 80 3.85 -2.05 5.60
C ARG A 80 2.81 -1.59 4.58
N VAL A 81 1.55 -1.99 4.78
CA VAL A 81 0.45 -1.56 3.90
C VAL A 81 0.23 -0.06 4.02
N MET A 82 0.28 0.48 5.25
CA MET A 82 0.19 1.93 5.49
C MET A 82 1.31 2.71 4.81
N GLU A 83 2.55 2.21 4.81
CA GLU A 83 3.67 2.82 4.09
C GLU A 83 3.46 2.79 2.58
N GLU A 84 3.01 1.65 2.04
CA GLU A 84 2.84 1.45 0.60
C GLU A 84 1.71 2.33 0.02
N ILE A 85 0.66 2.60 0.80
CA ILE A 85 -0.43 3.51 0.41
C ILE A 85 -0.20 4.96 0.87
N GLY A 86 0.92 5.26 1.53
CA GLY A 86 1.33 6.62 1.86
C GLY A 86 0.60 7.28 3.04
N ILE A 87 -0.09 6.50 3.88
CA ILE A 87 -0.82 7.01 5.05
C ILE A 87 0.00 6.95 6.34
N SER A 88 1.23 6.43 6.29
CA SER A 88 2.10 6.39 7.47
C SER A 88 2.54 7.81 7.87
N HIS A 89 2.01 8.32 8.99
CA HIS A 89 2.48 9.59 9.53
C HIS A 89 3.90 9.46 10.09
N ARG A 90 4.86 10.15 9.49
CA ARG A 90 6.22 10.28 10.02
C ARG A 90 6.45 11.73 10.44
N PRO A 91 6.38 12.06 11.74
CA PRO A 91 6.63 13.42 12.19
C PRO A 91 8.09 13.78 11.88
N LYS A 92 8.30 14.89 11.16
CA LYS A 92 9.65 15.42 10.90
C LYS A 92 10.21 15.95 12.22
N ARG A 93 10.94 15.11 12.95
CA ARG A 93 11.64 15.54 14.18
C ARG A 93 12.69 16.59 13.81
N LYS A 94 12.69 17.72 14.52
CA LYS A 94 13.79 18.69 14.51
C LYS A 94 14.66 18.43 15.74
N PRO A 95 15.82 17.74 15.60
CA PRO A 95 16.65 17.36 16.74
C PRO A 95 17.17 18.55 17.55
N ASN A 96 17.28 19.73 16.93
CA ASN A 96 17.73 20.98 17.57
C ASN A 96 16.58 21.97 17.85
N GLY A 97 15.33 21.50 17.86
CA GLY A 97 14.18 22.33 18.20
C GLY A 97 14.20 22.66 19.69
N ILE A 98 14.28 23.94 20.03
CA ILE A 98 14.39 24.49 21.39
C ILE A 98 13.05 24.38 22.17
N THR A 99 12.30 23.30 22.00
CA THR A 99 11.22 22.98 22.92
C THR A 99 11.83 22.28 24.13
N LYS A 100 12.15 23.10 25.15
CA LYS A 100 12.41 22.63 26.52
C LYS A 100 11.13 21.97 27.04
N ALA A 101 11.26 20.77 27.59
CA ALA A 101 10.26 20.18 28.48
C ALA A 101 10.34 20.81 29.86
#